data_AF-A0A8T7FJF6-F1
#
_entry.id   AF-A0A8T7FJF6-F1
#
_cell.length_a   1.000
_cell.length_b   1.000
_cell.length_c   1.000
_cell.angle_alpha   90.00
_cell.angle_beta   90.00
_cell.angle_gamma   90.00
#
_symmetry.space_group_name_H-M   'P 1'
#
loop_
_entity.id
_entity.type
_entity.pdbx_description
1 polymer ?
#
loop_
_entity_poly.entity_id
_entity_poly.type
_entity_poly.pdbx_seq_one_letter_code
_entity_poly.pdbx_strand_id
1 'polypeptide(L)'
;AIAVSGSDLYVGGDFYDVNNGGAVLTAADKIAKWDGTDWSALSSNGAGNGSLNDAVYAIVVSGTDLYVGGDFEDVNNGGTVLNEADNIAKWDGTNWSALGSNGAGDGSLNFRVNAIAVSGTDLYVGGYFYNVNNGGAALNASNFTRWDGANWHAISPPFQGALNDTVYAIAINGTDVYVGGAFTNANGIASADYIAKWDGANWSALGSNGAGDGSINDWVRAIAVSGTDVYVGGEFEDVNNVGTVLNEADYVAKWDGTDWSALSSNGAGNGSLNNNVNAIAVSGSSVYVGGNFKDVNNGGTVLNEADYIAKWDGTNWSALGSDGAGGSSLSPYSEVNAIAVSGSDVYVGGYFEDVNNGGTVLNEADNIAKWDGTDWSALGSNGAGNGSLNDSVYAIAVSGSDVYVGGYFYNVNNGGTKLGAADYIAKWDGTDWSALGSNGAGDGSINDWVRAIAVSGSNVYVGGNFKDMNNGGTVLNEADNIAKWDGTDWSALGSNGAGDGSLNDWMRAIAVGPGALYAGGDFINVNNNGVVLPYADRVAAYGIDVSAPTVVSITRADANPTSALSANFTVTFSEDVTGVDQSDFTLTKTGNLSGFSVASVTPVDARTYTVAVTVGSG
;
A
#
# COMPACT_ATOMS: atom_id res chain seq x y z
N ALA A 1 -1.14 10.35 -4.06
CA ALA A 1 -1.43 9.10 -4.80
C ALA A 1 -0.25 8.72 -5.67
N ILE A 2 -0.07 7.42 -5.94
CA ILE A 2 1.05 6.90 -6.74
C ILE A 2 0.53 5.78 -7.66
N ALA A 3 1.02 5.71 -8.90
CA ALA A 3 0.76 4.59 -9.81
C ALA A 3 1.95 4.27 -10.72
N VAL A 4 2.18 2.97 -10.97
CA VAL A 4 3.29 2.45 -11.77
C VAL A 4 2.79 1.99 -13.14
N SER A 5 3.48 2.33 -14.23
CA SER A 5 3.23 1.79 -15.58
C SER A 5 4.53 1.47 -16.32
N GLY A 6 4.80 0.19 -16.58
CA GLY A 6 6.13 -0.19 -17.08
C GLY A 6 7.19 0.37 -16.11
N SER A 7 8.29 0.94 -16.62
CA SER A 7 9.30 1.66 -15.82
C SER A 7 8.92 3.07 -15.39
N ASP A 8 7.80 3.58 -15.89
CA ASP A 8 7.36 4.91 -15.55
C ASP A 8 6.58 4.87 -14.25
N LEU A 9 6.71 5.94 -13.48
CA LEU A 9 5.78 6.21 -12.41
C LEU A 9 5.32 7.64 -12.40
N TYR A 10 4.07 7.74 -11.98
CA TYR A 10 3.32 8.94 -11.83
C TYR A 10 2.97 9.13 -10.37
N VAL A 11 3.42 10.26 -9.83
CA VAL A 11 3.03 10.68 -8.49
C VAL A 11 2.24 11.95 -8.62
N GLY A 12 1.20 12.00 -7.82
CA GLY A 12 0.36 13.16 -7.66
C GLY A 12 0.12 13.39 -6.19
N GLY A 13 0.06 14.65 -5.82
CA GLY A 13 -0.20 15.11 -4.48
C GLY A 13 -0.42 16.59 -4.53
N ASP A 14 -0.32 17.26 -3.39
CA ASP A 14 -0.56 18.70 -3.35
C ASP A 14 0.75 19.50 -3.62
N PHE A 15 1.71 19.06 -4.43
CA PHE A 15 3.02 19.74 -4.49
C PHE A 15 3.10 20.96 -5.39
N TYR A 16 3.96 21.93 -5.05
CA TYR A 16 4.18 23.11 -5.89
C TYR A 16 5.22 22.97 -6.99
N ASP A 17 6.18 22.05 -6.93
CA ASP A 17 7.24 21.91 -7.95
C ASP A 17 7.98 20.57 -7.68
N VAL A 18 8.81 20.08 -8.61
CA VAL A 18 9.66 18.88 -8.42
C VAL A 18 11.07 19.21 -8.80
N ASN A 19 12.04 18.57 -8.16
CA ASN A 19 13.42 18.71 -8.57
C ASN A 19 13.98 17.47 -9.22
N ASN A 20 14.67 17.71 -10.32
CA ASN A 20 15.42 16.73 -11.06
C ASN A 20 16.93 17.04 -10.99
N GLY A 21 17.70 16.27 -10.21
CA GLY A 21 19.16 16.33 -10.30
C GLY A 21 19.81 17.67 -9.90
N GLY A 22 19.19 18.48 -9.02
CA GLY A 22 19.67 19.83 -8.69
C GLY A 22 18.90 20.94 -9.40
N ALA A 23 18.20 20.61 -10.48
CA ALA A 23 17.38 21.55 -11.25
C ALA A 23 15.92 21.48 -10.78
N VAL A 24 15.42 22.62 -10.31
CA VAL A 24 13.99 22.76 -10.01
C VAL A 24 13.22 22.75 -11.33
N LEU A 25 12.43 21.70 -11.52
CA LEU A 25 11.43 21.62 -12.57
C LEU A 25 10.17 22.28 -12.03
N THR A 26 10.12 23.59 -12.17
CA THR A 26 8.94 24.32 -11.71
C THR A 26 7.69 23.97 -12.54
N ALA A 27 7.91 23.38 -13.73
CA ALA A 27 6.87 22.79 -14.55
C ALA A 27 6.36 21.42 -14.05
N ALA A 28 6.88 20.86 -12.97
CA ALA A 28 6.46 19.57 -12.45
C ALA A 28 5.82 19.78 -11.06
N ASP A 29 4.67 20.46 -11.05
CA ASP A 29 3.85 20.71 -9.87
C ASP A 29 2.61 19.82 -9.86
N LYS A 30 2.15 19.43 -8.66
CA LYS A 30 0.98 18.57 -8.35
C LYS A 30 0.97 17.16 -8.97
N ILE A 31 1.67 16.96 -10.08
CA ILE A 31 1.93 15.71 -10.76
C ILE A 31 3.29 15.71 -11.49
N ALA A 32 3.99 14.58 -11.39
CA ALA A 32 5.28 14.40 -12.04
C ALA A 32 5.46 12.96 -12.50
N LYS A 33 6.24 12.79 -13.56
CA LYS A 33 6.59 11.49 -14.13
C LYS A 33 8.08 11.25 -13.97
N TRP A 34 8.42 10.09 -13.43
CA TRP A 34 9.78 9.59 -13.43
C TRP A 34 9.92 8.41 -14.39
N ASP A 35 10.94 8.43 -15.24
CA ASP A 35 11.16 7.43 -16.29
C ASP A 35 12.22 6.36 -15.96
N GLY A 36 12.76 6.39 -14.74
CA GLY A 36 13.90 5.59 -14.32
C GLY A 36 15.18 6.41 -14.13
N THR A 37 15.26 7.58 -14.77
CA THR A 37 16.47 8.42 -14.78
C THR A 37 16.23 9.88 -14.47
N ASP A 38 15.14 10.45 -14.98
CA ASP A 38 14.85 11.87 -14.86
C ASP A 38 13.39 12.07 -14.45
N TRP A 39 13.18 13.05 -13.57
CA TRP A 39 11.87 13.63 -13.38
C TRP A 39 11.53 14.48 -14.60
N SER A 40 10.29 14.39 -15.02
CA SER A 40 9.73 15.24 -16.04
C SER A 40 8.37 15.72 -15.58
N ALA A 41 8.12 16.99 -15.87
CA ALA A 41 6.77 17.48 -16.00
C ALA A 41 6.05 16.63 -17.05
N LEU A 42 4.82 16.23 -16.78
CA LEU A 42 3.98 15.70 -17.85
C LEU A 42 3.74 16.83 -18.87
N SER A 43 3.54 18.06 -18.41
CA SER A 43 3.49 19.25 -19.27
C SER A 43 3.74 20.53 -18.47
N SER A 44 3.90 21.68 -19.15
CA SER A 44 4.16 22.98 -18.51
C SER A 44 3.18 24.04 -18.98
N ASN A 45 2.94 25.05 -18.14
CA ASN A 45 2.18 26.24 -18.51
C ASN A 45 2.94 27.34 -19.23
N GLY A 46 4.23 27.14 -19.54
CA GLY A 46 5.08 28.14 -20.18
C GLY A 46 5.43 29.35 -19.30
N ALA A 47 4.83 29.48 -18.12
CA ALA A 47 5.17 30.46 -17.08
C ALA A 47 6.03 29.85 -15.96
N GLY A 48 6.37 28.56 -16.10
CA GLY A 48 7.15 27.84 -15.10
C GLY A 48 6.32 27.30 -13.95
N ASN A 49 5.00 27.11 -14.09
CA ASN A 49 4.28 26.16 -13.24
C ASN A 49 3.93 24.94 -14.09
N GLY A 50 3.62 23.83 -13.44
CA GLY A 50 3.36 22.59 -14.12
C GLY A 50 1.95 22.45 -14.62
N SER A 51 1.59 21.19 -14.87
CA SER A 51 0.37 20.92 -15.58
C SER A 51 -0.86 21.02 -14.73
N LEU A 52 -0.83 20.97 -13.39
CA LEU A 52 -2.05 21.07 -12.56
C LEU A 52 -1.87 22.12 -11.46
N ASN A 53 -2.95 22.77 -11.02
CA ASN A 53 -2.89 23.88 -10.05
C ASN A 53 -3.27 23.51 -8.60
N ASP A 54 -3.80 22.31 -8.33
CA ASP A 54 -4.19 21.84 -6.97
C ASP A 54 -4.00 20.31 -6.76
N ALA A 55 -4.30 19.80 -5.58
CA ALA A 55 -3.96 18.48 -5.07
C ALA A 55 -4.43 17.31 -5.93
N VAL A 56 -3.66 16.22 -5.96
CA VAL A 56 -4.06 14.91 -6.51
C VAL A 56 -4.24 13.88 -5.40
N TYR A 57 -5.43 13.26 -5.34
CA TYR A 57 -5.79 12.24 -4.33
C TYR A 57 -5.84 10.82 -4.88
N ALA A 58 -6.05 10.65 -6.18
CA ALA A 58 -6.17 9.35 -6.82
C ALA A 58 -5.45 9.32 -8.16
N ILE A 59 -4.74 8.23 -8.43
CA ILE A 59 -4.05 7.99 -9.70
C ILE A 59 -4.20 6.53 -10.05
N VAL A 60 -4.45 6.26 -11.33
CA VAL A 60 -4.51 4.91 -11.86
C VAL A 60 -3.93 4.87 -13.27
N VAL A 61 -3.33 3.73 -13.60
CA VAL A 61 -2.82 3.43 -14.93
C VAL A 61 -3.79 2.48 -15.62
N SER A 62 -4.16 2.79 -16.86
CA SER A 62 -4.86 1.87 -17.76
C SER A 62 -4.12 1.78 -19.09
N GLY A 63 -3.49 0.63 -19.35
CA GLY A 63 -2.60 0.48 -20.50
C GLY A 63 -1.43 1.46 -20.43
N THR A 64 -1.31 2.32 -21.43
CA THR A 64 -0.29 3.39 -21.49
C THR A 64 -0.80 4.73 -20.95
N ASP A 65 -2.09 4.82 -20.66
CA ASP A 65 -2.73 6.05 -20.25
C ASP A 65 -2.70 6.17 -18.73
N LEU A 66 -2.45 7.39 -18.27
CA LEU A 66 -2.55 7.76 -16.87
C LEU A 66 -3.80 8.61 -16.64
N TYR A 67 -4.50 8.31 -15.57
CA TYR A 67 -5.66 9.06 -15.12
C TYR A 67 -5.45 9.55 -13.70
N VAL A 68 -5.80 10.81 -13.50
CA VAL A 68 -5.40 11.58 -12.33
C VAL A 68 -6.62 12.32 -11.84
N GLY A 69 -6.90 12.22 -10.55
CA GLY A 69 -8.02 12.90 -9.92
C GLY A 69 -7.64 13.57 -8.61
N GLY A 70 -8.24 14.72 -8.36
CA GLY A 70 -8.03 15.51 -7.15
C GLY A 70 -8.78 16.83 -7.20
N ASP A 71 -8.24 17.88 -6.60
CA ASP A 71 -8.85 19.22 -6.40
C ASP A 71 -8.47 20.27 -7.48
N PHE A 72 -7.67 19.90 -8.50
CA PHE A 72 -7.14 20.89 -9.47
C PHE A 72 -8.23 21.51 -10.36
N GLU A 73 -8.14 22.80 -10.62
CA GLU A 73 -9.07 23.60 -11.45
C GLU A 73 -8.50 24.03 -12.81
N ASP A 74 -7.26 23.68 -13.14
CA ASP A 74 -6.66 23.99 -14.44
C ASP A 74 -5.68 22.89 -14.85
N VAL A 75 -5.67 22.52 -16.13
CA VAL A 75 -4.61 21.67 -16.69
C VAL A 75 -3.88 22.37 -17.81
N ASN A 76 -2.55 22.35 -17.84
CA ASN A 76 -1.80 22.91 -18.96
C ASN A 76 -1.17 21.86 -19.88
N ASN A 77 -1.40 22.01 -21.19
CA ASN A 77 -0.81 21.19 -22.25
C ASN A 77 0.09 22.02 -23.18
N GLY A 78 1.39 22.08 -22.90
CA GLY A 78 2.38 22.75 -23.76
C GLY A 78 2.20 24.27 -23.87
N GLY A 79 1.86 24.95 -22.77
CA GLY A 79 1.58 26.39 -22.72
C GLY A 79 0.13 26.75 -23.06
N THR A 80 -0.69 25.77 -23.43
CA THR A 80 -2.13 25.94 -23.65
C THR A 80 -2.87 25.47 -22.40
N VAL A 81 -3.54 26.38 -21.70
CA VAL A 81 -4.44 25.99 -20.60
C VAL A 81 -5.64 25.26 -21.20
N LEU A 82 -5.80 24.02 -20.81
CA LEU A 82 -7.00 23.21 -20.96
C LEU A 82 -7.90 23.54 -19.77
N ASN A 83 -8.62 24.65 -19.87
CA ASN A 83 -9.59 25.07 -18.86
C ASN A 83 -10.74 24.05 -18.70
N GLU A 84 -10.76 23.01 -19.54
CA GLU A 84 -11.79 21.97 -19.53
C GLU A 84 -11.35 20.68 -18.82
N ALA A 85 -10.18 20.65 -18.19
CA ALA A 85 -9.61 19.45 -17.58
C ALA A 85 -9.61 19.45 -16.04
N ASP A 86 -10.49 20.20 -15.40
CA ASP A 86 -10.52 20.34 -13.94
C ASP A 86 -10.90 19.02 -13.25
N ASN A 87 -10.25 18.78 -12.11
CA ASN A 87 -10.37 17.72 -11.12
C ASN A 87 -10.12 16.30 -11.65
N ILE A 88 -10.09 16.12 -12.97
CA ILE A 88 -9.72 14.89 -13.64
C ILE A 88 -9.10 15.12 -15.02
N ALA A 89 -7.96 14.49 -15.27
CA ALA A 89 -7.23 14.62 -16.51
C ALA A 89 -6.60 13.31 -16.98
N LYS A 90 -6.45 13.19 -18.30
CA LYS A 90 -5.82 12.05 -18.95
C LYS A 90 -4.49 12.49 -19.54
N TRP A 91 -3.45 11.72 -19.25
CA TRP A 91 -2.16 11.80 -19.89
C TRP A 91 -1.94 10.58 -20.78
N ASP A 92 -1.73 10.79 -22.09
CA ASP A 92 -1.55 9.72 -23.09
C ASP A 92 -0.07 9.33 -23.32
N GLY A 93 0.82 9.83 -22.46
CA GLY A 93 2.27 9.72 -22.62
C GLY A 93 2.90 10.92 -23.33
N THR A 94 2.13 11.77 -24.01
CA THR A 94 2.63 12.95 -24.74
C THR A 94 1.83 14.23 -24.49
N ASN A 95 0.51 14.13 -24.35
CA ASN A 95 -0.38 15.26 -24.20
C ASN A 95 -1.35 15.03 -23.04
N TRP A 96 -1.63 16.13 -22.32
CA TRP A 96 -2.83 16.19 -21.52
C TRP A 96 -4.04 16.35 -22.42
N SER A 97 -5.10 15.68 -22.00
CA SER A 97 -6.43 15.90 -22.55
C SER A 97 -7.42 15.98 -21.41
N ALA A 98 -8.34 16.93 -21.51
CA ALA A 98 -9.58 16.88 -20.78
C ALA A 98 -10.29 15.59 -21.16
N LEU A 99 -10.84 14.89 -20.17
CA LEU A 99 -11.87 13.92 -20.43
C LEU A 99 -13.14 14.75 -20.67
N GLY A 100 -13.66 14.82 -21.88
CA GLY A 100 -14.88 15.58 -22.21
C GLY A 100 -14.81 17.10 -21.99
N SER A 101 -14.57 17.88 -23.05
CA SER A 101 -14.56 19.35 -23.01
C SER A 101 -15.96 19.95 -23.13
N ASN A 102 -16.30 21.03 -22.42
CA ASN A 102 -17.52 21.82 -22.72
C ASN A 102 -17.33 23.03 -23.65
N GLY A 103 -16.09 23.35 -24.03
CA GLY A 103 -15.78 24.58 -24.78
C GLY A 103 -16.17 25.89 -24.07
N ALA A 104 -16.51 25.84 -22.78
CA ALA A 104 -16.85 26.99 -21.93
C ALA A 104 -15.71 27.37 -20.97
N GLY A 105 -14.70 26.50 -20.83
CA GLY A 105 -13.51 26.75 -20.03
C GLY A 105 -13.71 26.63 -18.52
N ASP A 106 -14.64 25.76 -18.13
CA ASP A 106 -14.75 25.14 -16.81
C ASP A 106 -14.68 23.63 -17.03
N GLY A 107 -13.96 22.93 -16.17
CA GLY A 107 -13.58 21.54 -16.34
C GLY A 107 -14.70 20.56 -16.59
N SER A 108 -14.28 19.33 -16.91
CA SER A 108 -15.22 18.22 -16.94
C SER A 108 -15.88 18.02 -15.59
N LEU A 109 -15.17 18.17 -14.47
CA LEU A 109 -15.69 18.07 -13.11
C LEU A 109 -15.53 19.39 -12.36
N ASN A 110 -16.42 19.66 -11.39
CA ASN A 110 -16.43 20.93 -10.65
C ASN A 110 -15.86 20.87 -9.22
N PHE A 111 -15.48 19.68 -8.73
CA PHE A 111 -14.89 19.47 -7.40
C PHE A 111 -14.15 18.11 -7.34
N ARG A 112 -13.59 17.79 -6.16
CA ARG A 112 -12.59 16.76 -5.92
C ARG A 112 -12.95 15.31 -6.27
N VAL A 113 -11.95 14.59 -6.76
CA VAL A 113 -11.96 13.12 -6.91
C VAL A 113 -11.19 12.46 -5.77
N ASN A 114 -11.77 11.47 -5.09
CA ASN A 114 -11.15 10.71 -3.99
C ASN A 114 -10.70 9.30 -4.40
N ALA A 115 -11.42 8.68 -5.34
CA ALA A 115 -11.21 7.30 -5.74
C ALA A 115 -11.33 7.16 -7.26
N ILE A 116 -10.41 6.41 -7.85
CA ILE A 116 -10.48 6.00 -9.26
C ILE A 116 -10.21 4.50 -9.33
N ALA A 117 -11.01 3.80 -10.11
CA ALA A 117 -10.78 2.40 -10.43
C ALA A 117 -10.92 2.16 -11.94
N VAL A 118 -10.21 1.14 -12.44
CA VAL A 118 -10.14 0.81 -13.87
C VAL A 118 -10.69 -0.59 -14.10
N SER A 119 -11.53 -0.75 -15.13
CA SER A 119 -11.92 -2.05 -15.69
C SER A 119 -11.75 -2.03 -17.21
N GLY A 120 -10.76 -2.76 -17.73
CA GLY A 120 -10.43 -2.68 -19.15
C GLY A 120 -10.11 -1.24 -19.57
N THR A 121 -10.87 -0.68 -20.52
CA THR A 121 -10.74 0.72 -20.97
C THR A 121 -11.59 1.71 -20.19
N ASP A 122 -12.47 1.23 -19.31
CA ASP A 122 -13.39 2.07 -18.56
C ASP A 122 -12.75 2.57 -17.27
N LEU A 123 -13.02 3.84 -16.96
CA LEU A 123 -12.70 4.43 -15.68
C LEU A 123 -13.94 4.79 -14.91
N TYR A 124 -13.88 4.49 -13.62
CA TYR A 124 -14.91 4.81 -12.65
C TYR A 124 -14.31 5.79 -11.65
N VAL A 125 -14.95 6.94 -11.54
CA VAL A 125 -14.41 8.10 -10.84
C VAL A 125 -15.40 8.49 -9.78
N GLY A 126 -14.95 8.53 -8.53
CA GLY A 126 -15.76 8.87 -7.36
C GLY A 126 -15.11 9.94 -6.51
N GLY A 127 -15.92 10.84 -5.96
CA GLY A 127 -15.43 11.92 -5.11
C GLY A 127 -16.56 12.76 -4.56
N TYR A 128 -16.31 14.07 -4.42
CA TYR A 128 -17.30 15.06 -4.02
C TYR A 128 -17.44 16.07 -5.16
N PHE A 129 -18.36 15.88 -6.11
CA PHE A 129 -18.61 16.76 -7.27
C PHE A 129 -20.08 16.74 -7.70
N TYR A 130 -20.54 17.73 -8.48
CA TYR A 130 -21.96 17.89 -8.81
C TYR A 130 -22.32 17.81 -10.29
N ASN A 131 -21.38 18.05 -11.21
CA ASN A 131 -21.67 18.00 -12.65
C ASN A 131 -20.49 17.43 -13.42
N VAL A 132 -20.79 16.80 -14.56
CA VAL A 132 -19.79 16.36 -15.54
C VAL A 132 -20.07 17.03 -16.88
N ASN A 133 -19.08 17.66 -17.51
CA ASN A 133 -19.23 18.22 -18.85
C ASN A 133 -18.79 17.23 -19.94
N ASN A 134 -19.57 17.07 -21.01
CA ASN A 134 -19.27 16.15 -22.12
C ASN A 134 -19.55 16.77 -23.50
N GLY A 135 -18.51 17.29 -24.16
CA GLY A 135 -18.63 17.82 -25.54
C GLY A 135 -19.50 19.08 -25.65
N GLY A 136 -19.60 19.90 -24.60
CA GLY A 136 -20.43 21.12 -24.54
C GLY A 136 -21.77 20.93 -23.86
N ALA A 137 -22.14 19.68 -23.57
CA ALA A 137 -23.33 19.34 -22.82
C ALA A 137 -22.98 19.10 -21.35
N ALA A 138 -23.59 19.86 -20.45
CA ALA A 138 -23.57 19.55 -19.03
C ALA A 138 -24.38 18.26 -18.80
N LEU A 139 -23.70 17.23 -18.33
CA LEU A 139 -24.28 16.00 -17.82
C LEU A 139 -24.44 16.13 -16.30
N ASN A 140 -25.61 15.78 -15.81
CA ASN A 140 -25.86 15.73 -14.37
C ASN A 140 -25.33 14.40 -13.83
N ALA A 141 -24.11 14.41 -13.29
CA ALA A 141 -23.39 13.22 -12.84
C ALA A 141 -22.66 13.51 -11.53
N SER A 142 -23.41 13.88 -10.50
CA SER A 142 -22.89 14.17 -9.17
C SER A 142 -22.16 12.96 -8.55
N ASN A 143 -20.95 13.23 -8.03
CA ASN A 143 -20.06 12.41 -7.21
C ASN A 143 -19.60 11.05 -7.76
N PHE A 144 -20.19 10.56 -8.86
CA PHE A 144 -19.72 9.36 -9.56
C PHE A 144 -20.02 9.40 -11.07
N THR A 145 -19.03 9.03 -11.89
CA THR A 145 -19.13 9.06 -13.36
C THR A 145 -18.24 8.00 -14.03
N ARG A 146 -18.53 7.67 -15.29
CA ARG A 146 -17.76 6.72 -16.10
C ARG A 146 -17.20 7.38 -17.34
N TRP A 147 -15.92 7.15 -17.59
CA TRP A 147 -15.26 7.47 -18.85
C TRP A 147 -15.06 6.19 -19.66
N ASP A 148 -15.50 6.18 -20.93
CA ASP A 148 -15.36 5.03 -21.84
C ASP A 148 -14.11 5.08 -22.73
N GLY A 149 -13.26 6.08 -22.53
CA GLY A 149 -12.12 6.38 -23.42
C GLY A 149 -12.36 7.57 -24.35
N ALA A 150 -13.61 7.96 -24.61
CA ALA A 150 -13.97 9.03 -25.53
C ALA A 150 -15.05 10.00 -25.02
N ASN A 151 -15.99 9.52 -24.21
CA ASN A 151 -17.12 10.28 -23.71
C ASN A 151 -17.35 10.00 -22.23
N TRP A 152 -17.77 11.05 -21.52
CA TRP A 152 -18.38 10.84 -20.22
C TRP A 152 -19.77 10.28 -20.37
N HIS A 153 -20.04 9.26 -19.59
CA HIS A 153 -21.36 8.74 -19.40
C HIS A 153 -21.80 9.12 -18.00
N ALA A 154 -22.77 10.03 -17.94
CA ALA A 154 -23.60 10.11 -16.75
C ALA A 154 -24.17 8.72 -16.52
N ILE A 155 -24.00 8.24 -15.32
CA ILE A 155 -24.46 6.91 -14.94
C ILE A 155 -25.96 6.99 -14.56
N SER A 156 -26.67 8.06 -14.96
CA SER A 156 -28.05 8.38 -14.56
C SER A 156 -28.96 8.73 -15.75
N PRO A 157 -30.24 8.27 -15.78
CA PRO A 157 -31.28 8.87 -16.62
C PRO A 157 -31.71 10.28 -16.11
N PRO A 158 -32.52 11.04 -16.88
CA PRO A 158 -32.21 12.43 -17.25
C PRO A 158 -32.36 13.56 -16.20
N PHE A 159 -32.63 13.31 -14.91
CA PHE A 159 -32.89 14.42 -13.98
C PHE A 159 -32.41 14.13 -12.54
N GLN A 160 -31.31 14.82 -12.15
CA GLN A 160 -30.59 14.79 -10.86
C GLN A 160 -29.49 13.73 -10.82
N GLY A 161 -28.26 14.15 -10.52
CA GLY A 161 -27.03 13.38 -10.69
C GLY A 161 -26.97 12.05 -9.93
N ALA A 162 -25.94 11.28 -10.21
CA ALA A 162 -25.84 9.89 -9.78
C ALA A 162 -25.83 9.72 -8.26
N LEU A 163 -25.16 10.56 -7.48
CA LEU A 163 -25.11 10.46 -6.02
C LEU A 163 -25.15 11.87 -5.39
N ASN A 164 -25.51 12.01 -4.12
CA ASN A 164 -25.65 13.32 -3.46
C ASN A 164 -24.56 13.67 -2.44
N ASP A 165 -23.61 12.77 -2.17
CA ASP A 165 -22.47 13.00 -1.26
C ASP A 165 -21.23 12.18 -1.68
N THR A 166 -20.19 12.25 -0.87
CA THR A 166 -18.82 11.81 -1.11
C THR A 166 -18.69 10.31 -1.30
N VAL A 167 -17.96 9.90 -2.32
CA VAL A 167 -17.46 8.52 -2.50
C VAL A 167 -16.09 8.37 -1.83
N TYR A 168 -15.93 7.30 -1.02
CA TYR A 168 -14.66 6.95 -0.36
C TYR A 168 -13.99 5.71 -0.95
N ALA A 169 -14.77 4.75 -1.45
CA ALA A 169 -14.26 3.48 -1.95
C ALA A 169 -14.95 3.08 -3.26
N ILE A 170 -14.16 2.53 -4.19
CA ILE A 170 -14.65 1.89 -5.41
C ILE A 170 -14.00 0.51 -5.51
N ALA A 171 -14.81 -0.52 -5.71
CA ALA A 171 -14.32 -1.86 -6.04
C ALA A 171 -14.98 -2.36 -7.32
N ILE A 172 -14.22 -3.12 -8.11
CA ILE A 172 -14.64 -3.61 -9.42
C ILE A 172 -14.58 -5.13 -9.45
N ASN A 173 -15.60 -5.75 -10.03
CA ASN A 173 -15.65 -7.17 -10.29
C ASN A 173 -16.28 -7.47 -11.64
N GLY A 174 -15.43 -7.76 -12.63
CA GLY A 174 -15.88 -7.87 -14.02
C GLY A 174 -16.49 -6.56 -14.51
N THR A 175 -17.78 -6.58 -14.85
CA THR A 175 -18.55 -5.40 -15.28
C THR A 175 -19.21 -4.66 -14.12
N ASP A 176 -19.27 -5.27 -12.94
CA ASP A 176 -19.93 -4.72 -11.79
C ASP A 176 -19.01 -3.76 -11.04
N VAL A 177 -19.54 -2.59 -10.70
CA VAL A 177 -18.84 -1.58 -9.91
C VAL A 177 -19.62 -1.27 -8.65
N TYR A 178 -18.93 -1.41 -7.52
CA TYR A 178 -19.46 -1.15 -6.19
C TYR A 178 -18.88 0.16 -5.68
N VAL A 179 -19.75 1.04 -5.24
CA VAL A 179 -19.40 2.40 -4.83
C VAL A 179 -19.84 2.62 -3.40
N GLY A 180 -18.90 2.93 -2.51
CA GLY A 180 -19.13 3.13 -1.08
C GLY A 180 -18.80 4.55 -0.65
N GLY A 181 -19.63 5.12 0.23
CA GLY A 181 -19.43 6.49 0.68
C GLY A 181 -20.46 6.99 1.68
N ALA A 182 -20.67 8.31 1.68
CA ALA A 182 -21.59 9.04 2.55
C ALA A 182 -22.93 9.41 1.86
N PHE A 183 -23.16 8.96 0.63
CA PHE A 183 -24.33 9.35 -0.18
C PHE A 183 -25.61 8.62 0.23
N THR A 184 -26.75 9.19 -0.16
CA THR A 184 -28.08 8.57 -0.12
C THR A 184 -28.78 8.66 -1.48
N ASN A 185 -29.76 7.81 -1.71
CA ASN A 185 -30.67 7.78 -2.85
C ASN A 185 -29.95 7.77 -4.21
N ALA A 186 -29.00 6.86 -4.42
CA ALA A 186 -28.22 6.80 -5.66
C ALA A 186 -29.12 6.76 -6.89
N ASN A 187 -28.93 7.73 -7.78
CA ASN A 187 -29.69 7.91 -9.02
C ASN A 187 -31.21 8.06 -8.78
N GLY A 188 -31.59 8.65 -7.65
CA GLY A 188 -32.99 8.78 -7.23
C GLY A 188 -33.64 7.44 -6.88
N ILE A 189 -32.88 6.34 -6.88
CA ILE A 189 -33.31 5.06 -6.34
C ILE A 189 -33.25 5.23 -4.85
N ALA A 190 -34.42 5.46 -4.26
CA ALA A 190 -34.49 5.79 -2.85
C ALA A 190 -33.91 4.66 -1.97
N SER A 191 -33.88 3.43 -2.47
CA SER A 191 -33.25 2.31 -1.78
C SER A 191 -31.72 2.16 -1.92
N ALA A 192 -31.01 3.11 -2.54
CA ALA A 192 -29.58 2.98 -2.82
C ALA A 192 -28.74 3.96 -1.98
N ASP A 193 -28.69 3.75 -0.66
CA ASP A 193 -27.88 4.56 0.26
C ASP A 193 -26.55 3.89 0.61
N TYR A 194 -25.50 4.72 0.72
CA TYR A 194 -24.12 4.45 1.17
C TYR A 194 -23.33 3.40 0.37
N ILE A 195 -24.00 2.43 -0.25
CA ILE A 195 -23.47 1.43 -1.16
C ILE A 195 -24.43 1.26 -2.35
N ALA A 196 -23.89 1.32 -3.56
CA ALA A 196 -24.67 1.10 -4.77
C ALA A 196 -23.87 0.32 -5.80
N LYS A 197 -24.58 -0.43 -6.65
CA LYS A 197 -24.01 -1.21 -7.74
C LYS A 197 -24.36 -0.57 -9.07
N TRP A 198 -23.36 -0.46 -9.93
CA TRP A 198 -23.53 -0.20 -11.36
C TRP A 198 -23.14 -1.45 -12.16
N ASP A 199 -24.05 -1.97 -12.98
CA ASP A 199 -23.84 -3.19 -13.78
C ASP A 199 -23.33 -2.93 -15.22
N GLY A 200 -23.04 -1.66 -15.54
CA GLY A 200 -22.70 -1.21 -16.89
C GLY A 200 -23.87 -0.56 -17.63
N ALA A 201 -25.11 -0.72 -17.17
CA ALA A 201 -26.31 -0.15 -17.79
C ALA A 201 -27.31 0.46 -16.79
N ASN A 202 -27.42 -0.07 -15.58
CA ASN A 202 -28.37 0.38 -14.57
C ASN A 202 -27.72 0.47 -13.20
N TRP A 203 -28.12 1.49 -12.44
CA TRP A 203 -27.92 1.48 -11.00
C TRP A 203 -28.91 0.53 -10.38
N SER A 204 -28.42 -0.21 -9.40
CA SER A 204 -29.24 -0.93 -8.46
C SER A 204 -28.72 -0.64 -7.07
N ALA A 205 -29.66 -0.42 -6.16
CA ALA A 205 -29.40 -0.67 -4.76
C ALA A 205 -28.92 -2.11 -4.57
N LEU A 206 -28.06 -2.31 -3.58
CA LEU A 206 -27.93 -3.63 -2.98
C LEU A 206 -29.04 -3.67 -1.92
N GLY A 207 -30.21 -4.25 -2.21
CA GLY A 207 -31.32 -4.34 -1.24
C GLY A 207 -32.13 -3.04 -0.99
N SER A 208 -32.94 -3.05 0.09
CA SER A 208 -33.79 -1.93 0.54
C SER A 208 -34.33 -2.18 1.95
N ASN A 209 -34.62 -1.11 2.70
CA ASN A 209 -35.37 -1.18 3.96
C ASN A 209 -36.89 -1.36 3.83
N GLY A 210 -37.43 -1.49 2.62
CA GLY A 210 -38.87 -1.73 2.37
C GLY A 210 -39.80 -0.56 2.74
N ALA A 211 -39.26 0.50 3.33
CA ALA A 211 -39.90 1.81 3.48
C ALA A 211 -39.46 2.79 2.39
N GLY A 212 -38.71 2.29 1.39
CA GLY A 212 -38.22 3.08 0.27
C GLY A 212 -36.85 3.70 0.50
N ASP A 213 -36.06 3.24 1.48
CA ASP A 213 -34.70 3.70 1.77
C ASP A 213 -33.67 2.56 1.59
N GLY A 214 -32.39 2.93 1.69
CA GLY A 214 -31.20 2.10 1.64
C GLY A 214 -31.23 0.86 2.51
N SER A 215 -30.43 -0.13 2.14
CA SER A 215 -30.17 -1.26 3.03
C SER A 215 -29.26 -0.85 4.18
N ILE A 216 -28.22 -0.06 3.92
CA ILE A 216 -27.23 0.42 4.90
C ILE A 216 -27.65 1.80 5.41
N ASN A 217 -27.30 2.16 6.65
CA ASN A 217 -27.71 3.41 7.28
C ASN A 217 -26.58 4.42 7.61
N ASP A 218 -25.30 4.08 7.38
CA ASP A 218 -24.14 4.96 7.61
C ASP A 218 -22.96 4.64 6.66
N TRP A 219 -21.83 5.35 6.84
CA TRP A 219 -20.71 5.40 5.90
C TRP A 219 -20.04 4.05 5.65
N VAL A 220 -19.78 3.78 4.37
CA VAL A 220 -18.91 2.67 3.92
C VAL A 220 -17.49 3.19 3.69
N ARG A 221 -16.52 2.62 4.40
CA ARG A 221 -15.09 3.01 4.34
C ARG A 221 -14.24 2.04 3.53
N ALA A 222 -14.58 0.76 3.55
CA ALA A 222 -13.83 -0.30 2.89
C ALA A 222 -14.77 -1.20 2.08
N ILE A 223 -14.34 -1.58 0.87
CA ILE A 223 -15.00 -2.58 0.04
C ILE A 223 -13.95 -3.57 -0.42
N ALA A 224 -14.23 -4.86 -0.24
CA ALA A 224 -13.46 -5.93 -0.84
C ALA A 224 -14.38 -6.87 -1.62
N VAL A 225 -13.92 -7.35 -2.77
CA VAL A 225 -14.69 -8.25 -3.64
C VAL A 225 -13.94 -9.57 -3.80
N SER A 226 -14.67 -10.69 -3.70
CA SER A 226 -14.15 -12.03 -3.96
C SER A 226 -15.19 -12.89 -4.65
N GLY A 227 -14.92 -13.27 -5.89
CA GLY A 227 -15.92 -13.96 -6.71
C GLY A 227 -17.17 -13.09 -6.87
N THR A 228 -18.35 -13.58 -6.51
CA THR A 228 -19.61 -12.80 -6.52
C THR A 228 -19.85 -12.02 -5.23
N ASP A 229 -19.06 -12.27 -4.19
CA ASP A 229 -19.29 -11.76 -2.85
C ASP A 229 -18.65 -10.38 -2.69
N VAL A 230 -19.41 -9.46 -2.09
CA VAL A 230 -18.94 -8.12 -1.73
C VAL A 230 -19.00 -7.99 -0.22
N TYR A 231 -17.86 -7.68 0.37
CA TYR A 231 -17.71 -7.39 1.78
C TYR A 231 -17.57 -5.90 1.96
N VAL A 232 -18.43 -5.32 2.78
CA VAL A 232 -18.43 -3.89 3.11
C VAL A 232 -18.12 -3.70 4.58
N GLY A 233 -17.30 -2.71 4.89
CA GLY A 233 -16.93 -2.32 6.25
C GLY A 233 -17.04 -0.82 6.45
N GLY A 234 -17.50 -0.39 7.62
CA GLY A 234 -17.69 1.03 7.90
C GLY A 234 -18.27 1.31 9.29
N GLU A 235 -19.13 2.34 9.35
CA GLU A 235 -19.71 2.90 10.58
C GLU A 235 -21.20 2.55 10.78
N PHE A 236 -21.78 1.73 9.90
CA PHE A 236 -23.22 1.45 9.88
C PHE A 236 -23.69 0.48 10.98
N GLU A 237 -24.93 0.69 11.42
CA GLU A 237 -25.65 -0.11 12.39
C GLU A 237 -26.89 -0.71 11.69
N ASP A 238 -26.99 -2.02 11.58
CA ASP A 238 -27.98 -2.78 10.81
C ASP A 238 -27.87 -2.67 9.26
N VAL A 239 -28.29 -3.75 8.59
CA VAL A 239 -28.57 -3.74 7.15
C VAL A 239 -29.98 -4.26 6.90
N ASN A 240 -30.71 -3.72 5.93
CA ASN A 240 -31.99 -4.27 5.52
C ASN A 240 -31.89 -5.16 4.28
N ASN A 241 -32.58 -6.32 4.33
CA ASN A 241 -32.81 -7.16 3.17
C ASN A 241 -34.29 -7.17 2.77
N VAL A 242 -34.63 -6.36 1.75
CA VAL A 242 -35.96 -6.30 1.12
C VAL A 242 -37.08 -6.03 2.15
N GLY A 243 -36.93 -4.99 2.96
CA GLY A 243 -37.94 -4.62 3.98
C GLY A 243 -37.86 -5.37 5.29
N THR A 244 -36.91 -6.29 5.41
CA THR A 244 -36.60 -6.97 6.67
C THR A 244 -35.30 -6.40 7.20
N VAL A 245 -35.36 -5.72 8.35
CA VAL A 245 -34.15 -5.29 9.05
C VAL A 245 -33.41 -6.55 9.48
N LEU A 246 -32.19 -6.72 8.97
CA LEU A 246 -31.21 -7.64 9.50
C LEU A 246 -30.47 -6.86 10.59
N ASN A 247 -31.04 -6.88 11.79
CA ASN A 247 -30.38 -6.28 12.94
C ASN A 247 -29.00 -6.94 13.18
N GLU A 248 -28.81 -8.13 12.61
CA GLU A 248 -27.57 -8.90 12.67
C GLU A 248 -26.43 -8.34 11.80
N ALA A 249 -26.64 -7.32 10.98
CA ALA A 249 -25.63 -6.84 10.03
C ALA A 249 -25.01 -5.50 10.46
N ASP A 250 -24.30 -5.48 11.57
CA ASP A 250 -23.62 -4.27 12.08
C ASP A 250 -22.17 -4.19 11.62
N TYR A 251 -21.74 -3.02 11.14
CA TYR A 251 -20.37 -2.60 10.74
C TYR A 251 -19.70 -3.42 9.62
N VAL A 252 -20.14 -4.66 9.41
CA VAL A 252 -19.72 -5.56 8.34
C VAL A 252 -20.91 -6.34 7.78
N ALA A 253 -21.02 -6.38 6.46
CA ALA A 253 -22.06 -7.14 5.79
C ALA A 253 -21.55 -7.75 4.49
N LYS A 254 -22.20 -8.83 4.07
CA LYS A 254 -21.93 -9.51 2.81
C LYS A 254 -23.13 -9.38 1.89
N TRP A 255 -22.86 -8.95 0.67
CA TRP A 255 -23.78 -9.07 -0.46
C TRP A 255 -23.34 -10.21 -1.36
N ASP A 256 -24.23 -11.18 -1.62
CA ASP A 256 -23.94 -12.36 -2.45
C ASP A 256 -24.32 -12.17 -3.94
N GLY A 257 -24.81 -10.98 -4.29
CA GLY A 257 -25.36 -10.67 -5.61
C GLY A 257 -26.89 -10.52 -5.61
N THR A 258 -27.59 -11.07 -4.63
CA THR A 258 -29.06 -11.07 -4.55
C THR A 258 -29.56 -10.59 -3.19
N ASP A 259 -28.95 -11.07 -2.12
CA ASP A 259 -29.41 -10.84 -0.76
C ASP A 259 -28.28 -10.29 0.09
N TRP A 260 -28.64 -9.39 1.01
CA TRP A 260 -27.77 -9.09 2.13
C TRP A 260 -27.83 -10.23 3.13
N SER A 261 -26.65 -10.58 3.61
CA SER A 261 -26.49 -11.41 4.78
C SER A 261 -25.59 -10.69 5.76
N ALA A 262 -26.02 -10.66 7.01
CA ALA A 262 -25.10 -10.56 8.12
C ALA A 262 -24.06 -11.68 7.97
N LEU A 263 -22.80 -11.41 8.29
CA LEU A 263 -21.83 -12.49 8.43
C LEU A 263 -22.24 -13.37 9.62
N SER A 264 -22.77 -12.79 10.70
CA SER A 264 -23.31 -13.53 11.83
C SER A 264 -24.16 -12.64 12.74
N SER A 265 -24.76 -13.19 13.80
CA SER A 265 -25.57 -12.48 14.79
C SER A 265 -24.99 -12.55 16.20
N ASN A 266 -25.46 -11.65 17.07
CA ASN A 266 -25.25 -11.74 18.51
C ASN A 266 -26.20 -12.68 19.26
N GLY A 267 -27.10 -13.37 18.53
CA GLY A 267 -28.16 -14.25 19.08
C GLY A 267 -29.24 -13.56 19.92
N ALA A 268 -29.13 -12.25 20.13
CA ALA A 268 -30.15 -11.39 20.71
C ALA A 268 -30.81 -10.49 19.65
N GLY A 269 -30.54 -10.75 18.38
CA GLY A 269 -31.05 -9.98 17.25
C GLY A 269 -30.31 -8.66 17.04
N ASN A 270 -28.98 -8.64 17.19
CA ASN A 270 -28.08 -7.56 16.76
C ASN A 270 -26.85 -8.16 16.04
N GLY A 271 -25.98 -7.31 15.49
CA GLY A 271 -24.86 -7.74 14.69
C GLY A 271 -23.71 -8.38 15.42
N SER A 272 -22.88 -9.07 14.65
CA SER A 272 -21.71 -9.77 15.19
C SER A 272 -20.58 -8.86 15.61
N LEU A 273 -20.54 -7.60 15.13
CA LEU A 273 -19.55 -6.58 15.53
C LEU A 273 -20.26 -5.43 16.23
N ASN A 274 -19.52 -4.62 17.00
CA ASN A 274 -20.07 -3.50 17.77
C ASN A 274 -19.32 -2.16 17.59
N ASN A 275 -18.44 -2.06 16.58
CA ASN A 275 -17.67 -0.86 16.29
C ASN A 275 -17.06 -0.92 14.87
N ASN A 276 -16.41 0.17 14.46
CA ASN A 276 -15.90 0.41 13.12
C ASN A 276 -14.95 -0.66 12.58
N VAL A 277 -15.10 -0.91 11.28
CA VAL A 277 -14.14 -1.69 10.47
C VAL A 277 -13.25 -0.72 9.68
N ASN A 278 -11.94 -0.77 9.95
CA ASN A 278 -10.93 0.09 9.30
C ASN A 278 -10.28 -0.61 8.09
N ALA A 279 -10.11 -1.93 8.16
CA ALA A 279 -9.43 -2.71 7.13
C ALA A 279 -10.19 -4.01 6.82
N ILE A 280 -10.30 -4.33 5.53
CA ILE A 280 -10.78 -5.63 5.05
C ILE A 280 -9.74 -6.19 4.09
N ALA A 281 -9.30 -7.42 4.33
CA ALA A 281 -8.45 -8.18 3.42
C ALA A 281 -9.12 -9.50 3.06
N VAL A 282 -9.06 -9.88 1.78
CA VAL A 282 -9.60 -11.16 1.31
C VAL A 282 -8.48 -12.02 0.73
N SER A 283 -8.42 -13.28 1.17
CA SER A 283 -7.51 -14.29 0.64
C SER A 283 -8.24 -15.60 0.42
N GLY A 284 -8.42 -15.96 -0.86
CA GLY A 284 -9.28 -17.06 -1.25
C GLY A 284 -10.72 -16.84 -0.75
N SER A 285 -11.22 -17.77 0.07
CA SER A 285 -12.54 -17.67 0.71
C SER A 285 -12.52 -17.04 2.10
N SER A 286 -11.34 -16.70 2.64
CA SER A 286 -11.21 -16.12 3.97
C SER A 286 -11.26 -14.60 3.90
N VAL A 287 -12.05 -14.00 4.79
CA VAL A 287 -12.09 -12.55 4.97
C VAL A 287 -11.57 -12.21 6.36
N TYR A 288 -10.62 -11.29 6.40
CA TYR A 288 -10.03 -10.75 7.62
C TYR A 288 -10.52 -9.32 7.80
N VAL A 289 -11.11 -9.04 8.95
CA VAL A 289 -11.61 -7.71 9.29
C VAL A 289 -10.87 -7.19 10.52
N GLY A 290 -10.38 -5.96 10.41
CA GLY A 290 -9.62 -5.27 11.45
C GLY A 290 -10.26 -3.93 11.80
N GLY A 291 -10.33 -3.63 13.10
CA GLY A 291 -10.88 -2.36 13.57
C GLY A 291 -10.83 -2.23 15.10
N ASN A 292 -11.80 -1.50 15.65
CA ASN A 292 -11.91 -1.16 17.08
C ASN A 292 -13.10 -1.87 17.77
N PHE A 293 -13.59 -2.97 17.20
CA PHE A 293 -14.74 -3.76 17.69
C PHE A 293 -14.34 -4.78 18.77
N LYS A 294 -15.33 -5.20 19.57
CA LYS A 294 -15.22 -6.19 20.66
C LYS A 294 -16.43 -7.12 20.69
N ASP A 295 -16.36 -8.15 21.51
CA ASP A 295 -17.39 -9.14 21.77
C ASP A 295 -17.97 -9.71 20.47
N VAL A 296 -17.07 -10.08 19.54
CA VAL A 296 -17.48 -10.61 18.22
C VAL A 296 -18.37 -11.83 18.42
N ASN A 297 -19.47 -11.94 17.68
CA ASN A 297 -20.44 -13.00 17.96
C ASN A 297 -20.70 -13.94 16.78
N ASN A 298 -20.73 -15.24 17.07
CA ASN A 298 -21.07 -16.31 16.14
C ASN A 298 -22.42 -16.97 16.49
N GLY A 299 -23.53 -16.33 16.13
CA GLY A 299 -24.87 -16.91 16.23
C GLY A 299 -25.42 -17.00 17.65
N GLY A 300 -25.12 -16.03 18.52
CA GLY A 300 -25.44 -16.05 19.95
C GLY A 300 -24.32 -16.52 20.86
N THR A 301 -23.23 -17.00 20.26
CA THR A 301 -22.02 -17.34 20.98
C THR A 301 -21.05 -16.17 20.87
N VAL A 302 -20.87 -15.41 21.95
CA VAL A 302 -19.80 -14.41 21.99
C VAL A 302 -18.47 -15.16 21.87
N LEU A 303 -17.73 -14.83 20.82
CA LEU A 303 -16.34 -15.16 20.60
C LEU A 303 -15.54 -14.00 21.16
N ASN A 304 -15.40 -13.95 22.49
CA ASN A 304 -14.57 -12.94 23.14
C ASN A 304 -13.18 -12.94 22.50
N GLU A 305 -12.70 -14.12 22.10
CA GLU A 305 -11.44 -14.38 21.40
C GLU A 305 -11.30 -13.60 20.08
N ALA A 306 -12.36 -13.13 19.44
CA ALA A 306 -12.30 -12.49 18.13
C ALA A 306 -12.32 -10.95 18.17
N ASP A 307 -12.13 -10.30 19.33
CA ASP A 307 -12.09 -8.83 19.38
C ASP A 307 -11.01 -8.24 18.47
N TYR A 308 -11.33 -7.11 17.83
CA TYR A 308 -10.49 -6.28 16.95
C TYR A 308 -9.98 -6.92 15.66
N ILE A 309 -9.82 -8.25 15.61
CA ILE A 309 -9.44 -9.04 14.44
C ILE A 309 -10.27 -10.33 14.39
N ALA A 310 -11.02 -10.48 13.31
CA ALA A 310 -11.85 -11.67 13.10
C ALA A 310 -11.65 -12.25 11.71
N LYS A 311 -11.72 -13.58 11.62
CA LYS A 311 -11.72 -14.31 10.36
C LYS A 311 -13.12 -14.85 10.08
N TRP A 312 -13.62 -14.53 8.90
CA TRP A 312 -14.79 -15.16 8.32
C TRP A 312 -14.35 -16.24 7.34
N ASP A 313 -14.82 -17.48 7.55
CA ASP A 313 -14.51 -18.62 6.67
C ASP A 313 -15.55 -18.87 5.56
N GLY A 314 -16.59 -18.03 5.51
CA GLY A 314 -17.75 -18.21 4.65
C GLY A 314 -19.01 -18.70 5.38
N THR A 315 -18.89 -19.18 6.62
CA THR A 315 -20.01 -19.70 7.42
C THR A 315 -19.96 -19.29 8.89
N ASN A 316 -18.77 -19.19 9.47
CA ASN A 316 -18.60 -18.83 10.86
C ASN A 316 -17.55 -17.74 11.01
N TRP A 317 -17.79 -16.87 11.97
CA TRP A 317 -16.69 -16.15 12.59
C TRP A 317 -15.86 -17.14 13.38
N SER A 318 -14.56 -16.98 13.22
CA SER A 318 -13.58 -17.55 14.12
C SER A 318 -12.64 -16.43 14.53
N ALA A 319 -12.27 -16.45 15.80
CA ALA A 319 -11.03 -15.82 16.19
C ALA A 319 -9.88 -16.44 15.39
N LEU A 320 -8.87 -15.64 15.12
CA LEU A 320 -7.55 -16.19 14.82
C LEU A 320 -7.05 -16.63 16.20
N GLY A 321 -6.81 -17.93 16.41
CA GLY A 321 -6.52 -18.52 17.72
C GLY A 321 -7.73 -18.59 18.67
N SER A 322 -7.89 -19.66 19.47
CA SER A 322 -8.98 -19.75 20.46
C SER A 322 -8.52 -20.48 21.72
N ASP A 323 -8.80 -19.92 22.91
CA ASP A 323 -8.41 -20.54 24.17
C ASP A 323 -9.44 -21.47 24.82
N GLY A 324 -10.69 -21.46 24.35
CA GLY A 324 -11.78 -22.13 25.04
C GLY A 324 -11.97 -21.69 26.49
N ALA A 325 -11.35 -20.57 26.90
CA ALA A 325 -11.35 -19.99 28.23
C ALA A 325 -12.02 -18.61 28.28
N GLY A 326 -12.40 -18.03 27.13
CA GLY A 326 -13.32 -16.90 27.03
C GLY A 326 -12.64 -15.53 27.06
N GLY A 327 -11.36 -15.41 26.66
CA GLY A 327 -10.62 -14.14 26.59
C GLY A 327 -10.28 -13.72 25.16
N SER A 328 -10.13 -12.42 24.90
CA SER A 328 -9.79 -11.90 23.57
C SER A 328 -8.45 -12.39 23.00
N SER A 329 -8.40 -12.56 21.67
CA SER A 329 -7.14 -12.81 20.96
C SER A 329 -6.18 -11.65 21.08
N LEU A 330 -6.65 -10.40 21.20
CA LEU A 330 -5.81 -9.21 21.48
C LEU A 330 -6.23 -8.55 22.81
N SER A 331 -5.34 -7.86 23.54
CA SER A 331 -5.73 -7.24 24.82
C SER A 331 -6.85 -6.19 24.72
N PRO A 332 -7.47 -5.79 25.86
CA PRO A 332 -8.44 -4.69 25.88
C PRO A 332 -7.87 -3.35 25.39
N TYR A 333 -8.70 -2.57 24.70
CA TYR A 333 -8.39 -1.24 24.13
C TYR A 333 -7.52 -1.26 22.86
N SER A 334 -7.54 -2.38 22.16
CA SER A 334 -6.80 -2.55 20.93
C SER A 334 -7.46 -1.88 19.72
N GLU A 335 -6.66 -1.63 18.68
CA GLU A 335 -7.11 -1.19 17.35
C GLU A 335 -6.25 -1.83 16.27
N VAL A 336 -6.88 -2.49 15.29
CA VAL A 336 -6.18 -3.00 14.10
C VAL A 336 -6.24 -1.98 12.97
N ASN A 337 -5.07 -1.55 12.51
CA ASN A 337 -4.90 -0.53 11.47
C ASN A 337 -4.46 -1.13 10.13
N ALA A 338 -3.72 -2.24 10.15
CA ALA A 338 -3.15 -2.84 8.95
C ALA A 338 -3.30 -4.37 8.98
N ILE A 339 -3.71 -4.92 7.84
CA ILE A 339 -3.74 -6.36 7.58
C ILE A 339 -2.97 -6.61 6.29
N ALA A 340 -1.92 -7.42 6.36
CA ALA A 340 -1.20 -7.90 5.19
C ALA A 340 -1.33 -9.42 5.08
N VAL A 341 -1.67 -9.90 3.88
CA VAL A 341 -1.80 -11.35 3.61
C VAL A 341 -0.73 -11.78 2.62
N SER A 342 0.05 -12.80 2.98
CA SER A 342 1.07 -13.41 2.13
C SER A 342 0.90 -14.92 2.14
N GLY A 343 0.33 -15.47 1.06
CA GLY A 343 -0.04 -16.89 1.02
C GLY A 343 -1.08 -17.22 2.10
N SER A 344 -0.72 -18.12 3.02
CA SER A 344 -1.54 -18.47 4.20
C SER A 344 -1.30 -17.58 5.40
N ASP A 345 -0.20 -16.82 5.40
CA ASP A 345 0.22 -16.01 6.54
C ASP A 345 -0.53 -14.68 6.56
N VAL A 346 -1.01 -14.31 7.74
CA VAL A 346 -1.68 -13.03 8.00
C VAL A 346 -0.89 -12.29 9.06
N TYR A 347 -0.48 -11.07 8.71
CA TYR A 347 0.20 -10.15 9.61
C TYR A 347 -0.77 -9.06 10.02
N VAL A 348 -0.91 -8.88 11.34
CA VAL A 348 -1.85 -7.95 11.93
C VAL A 348 -1.08 -6.93 12.74
N GLY A 349 -1.27 -5.66 12.38
CA GLY A 349 -0.58 -4.52 12.98
C GLY A 349 -1.57 -3.51 13.51
N GLY A 350 -1.29 -3.00 14.70
CA GLY A 350 -2.16 -2.07 15.37
C GLY A 350 -1.59 -1.59 16.69
N TYR A 351 -2.47 -1.01 17.52
CA TYR A 351 -2.20 -0.75 18.93
C TYR A 351 -2.83 -1.89 19.71
N PHE A 352 -2.04 -2.82 20.26
CA PHE A 352 -2.53 -3.92 21.09
C PHE A 352 -1.42 -4.51 21.98
N GLU A 353 -1.79 -5.04 23.13
CA GLU A 353 -0.90 -5.80 24.02
C GLU A 353 -1.29 -7.28 23.94
N ASP A 354 -0.34 -8.20 23.99
CA ASP A 354 -0.51 -9.65 24.04
C ASP A 354 -1.37 -10.30 22.93
N VAL A 355 -1.04 -11.53 22.55
CA VAL A 355 -1.94 -12.35 21.72
C VAL A 355 -2.28 -13.67 22.40
N ASN A 356 -3.56 -14.03 22.43
CA ASN A 356 -3.96 -15.34 22.93
C ASN A 356 -3.92 -16.41 21.83
N ASN A 357 -3.06 -17.42 22.01
CA ASN A 357 -2.97 -18.59 21.15
C ASN A 357 -3.39 -19.86 21.89
N GLY A 358 -4.59 -20.39 21.65
CA GLY A 358 -4.90 -21.73 22.15
C GLY A 358 -5.03 -21.83 23.68
N GLY A 359 -5.21 -20.71 24.41
CA GLY A 359 -5.21 -20.66 25.89
C GLY A 359 -3.86 -20.42 26.50
N THR A 360 -2.89 -20.17 25.63
CA THR A 360 -1.61 -19.60 26.00
C THR A 360 -1.63 -18.14 25.60
N VAL A 361 -1.67 -17.25 26.58
CA VAL A 361 -1.35 -15.85 26.35
C VAL A 361 0.11 -15.79 25.92
N LEU A 362 0.33 -15.45 24.66
CA LEU A 362 1.60 -15.02 24.13
C LEU A 362 1.75 -13.57 24.54
N ASN A 363 2.25 -13.37 25.76
CA ASN A 363 2.58 -12.03 26.22
C ASN A 363 3.63 -11.39 25.29
N GLU A 364 4.34 -12.22 24.53
CA GLU A 364 5.33 -11.83 23.54
C GLU A 364 4.77 -11.21 22.24
N ALA A 365 3.45 -11.14 22.07
CA ALA A 365 2.84 -10.67 20.82
C ALA A 365 2.18 -9.29 20.98
N ASP A 366 2.97 -8.26 21.28
CA ASP A 366 2.48 -6.88 21.35
C ASP A 366 2.56 -6.19 19.98
N ASN A 367 1.48 -5.50 19.58
CA ASN A 367 1.34 -4.59 18.43
C ASN A 367 1.57 -5.19 17.02
N ILE A 368 2.22 -6.35 16.92
CA ILE A 368 2.42 -7.14 15.70
C ILE A 368 2.34 -8.63 16.02
N ALA A 369 1.52 -9.35 15.25
CA ALA A 369 1.40 -10.79 15.37
C ALA A 369 1.24 -11.44 14.00
N LYS A 370 1.73 -12.68 13.89
CA LYS A 370 1.57 -13.51 12.69
C LYS A 370 0.66 -14.67 12.99
N TRP A 371 -0.37 -14.81 12.17
CA TRP A 371 -1.22 -15.98 12.09
C TRP A 371 -0.81 -16.84 10.89
N ASP A 372 -0.44 -18.10 11.12
CA ASP A 372 -0.01 -19.02 10.05
C ASP A 372 -1.14 -19.87 9.46
N GLY A 373 -2.38 -19.63 9.90
CA GLY A 373 -3.55 -20.43 9.58
C GLY A 373 -4.02 -21.34 10.71
N THR A 374 -3.15 -21.62 11.69
CA THR A 374 -3.42 -22.53 12.82
C THR A 374 -3.08 -21.91 14.17
N ASP A 375 -1.92 -21.26 14.25
CA ASP A 375 -1.39 -20.73 15.49
C ASP A 375 -0.95 -19.28 15.29
N TRP A 376 -1.17 -18.48 16.34
CA TRP A 376 -0.47 -17.22 16.47
C TRP A 376 0.97 -17.48 16.87
N SER A 377 1.83 -16.67 16.26
CA SER A 377 3.20 -16.51 16.70
C SER A 377 3.45 -15.04 16.96
N ALA A 378 4.04 -14.77 18.12
CA ALA A 378 4.76 -13.54 18.34
C ALA A 378 5.89 -13.44 17.31
N LEU A 379 6.10 -12.24 16.80
CA LEU A 379 7.37 -11.91 16.18
C LEU A 379 8.25 -11.44 17.34
N GLY A 380 9.15 -12.29 17.84
CA GLY A 380 10.12 -11.97 18.91
C GLY A 380 9.56 -11.84 20.34
N SER A 381 10.41 -11.43 21.30
CA SER A 381 10.03 -11.20 22.71
C SER A 381 10.99 -10.28 23.47
N ASN A 382 10.52 -9.66 24.55
CA ASN A 382 11.35 -8.88 25.48
C ASN A 382 12.11 -9.67 26.54
N GLY A 383 12.05 -11.01 26.50
CA GLY A 383 12.71 -11.93 27.45
C GLY A 383 12.31 -11.77 28.92
N ALA A 384 11.35 -10.90 29.21
CA ALA A 384 10.64 -10.78 30.47
C ALA A 384 9.17 -11.22 30.32
N GLY A 385 8.84 -11.88 29.20
CA GLY A 385 7.49 -12.31 28.87
C GLY A 385 6.58 -11.17 28.48
N ASN A 386 7.04 -10.24 27.63
CA ASN A 386 6.24 -9.24 26.91
C ASN A 386 6.69 -9.18 25.45
N GLY A 387 5.95 -8.45 24.61
CA GLY A 387 6.20 -8.36 23.20
C GLY A 387 7.42 -7.58 22.80
N SER A 388 7.79 -7.80 21.55
CA SER A 388 8.96 -7.19 20.95
C SER A 388 8.76 -5.69 20.74
N LEU A 389 7.55 -5.26 20.34
CA LEU A 389 7.16 -3.86 20.14
C LEU A 389 6.43 -3.29 21.37
N ASN A 390 6.40 -1.97 21.50
CA ASN A 390 5.81 -1.26 22.65
C ASN A 390 4.76 -0.19 22.27
N ASP A 391 4.40 -0.06 20.99
CA ASP A 391 3.40 0.91 20.50
C ASP A 391 2.91 0.54 19.07
N SER A 392 2.03 1.38 18.53
CA SER A 392 1.19 1.22 17.34
C SER A 392 1.95 0.91 16.05
N VAL A 393 1.43 -0.06 15.29
CA VAL A 393 1.82 -0.33 13.89
C VAL A 393 0.82 0.30 12.92
N TYR A 394 1.33 0.99 11.89
CA TYR A 394 0.52 1.64 10.84
C TYR A 394 0.69 1.02 9.46
N ALA A 395 1.85 0.39 9.20
CA ALA A 395 2.16 -0.19 7.91
C ALA A 395 2.88 -1.54 8.06
N ILE A 396 2.49 -2.47 7.21
CA ILE A 396 3.12 -3.79 7.07
C ILE A 396 3.41 -4.02 5.60
N ALA A 397 4.66 -4.38 5.30
CA ALA A 397 5.04 -4.88 3.98
C ALA A 397 5.71 -6.24 4.11
N VAL A 398 5.32 -7.18 3.24
CA VAL A 398 5.84 -8.55 3.23
C VAL A 398 6.60 -8.79 1.93
N SER A 399 7.83 -9.30 2.02
CA SER A 399 8.65 -9.67 0.86
C SER A 399 9.32 -11.02 1.11
N GLY A 400 8.85 -12.06 0.44
CA GLY A 400 9.28 -13.42 0.73
C GLY A 400 8.94 -13.80 2.18
N SER A 401 9.96 -14.16 2.97
CA SER A 401 9.84 -14.42 4.41
C SER A 401 10.02 -13.18 5.29
N ASP A 402 10.51 -12.08 4.71
CA ASP A 402 10.82 -10.87 5.46
C ASP A 402 9.56 -10.03 5.67
N VAL A 403 9.40 -9.54 6.91
CA VAL A 403 8.30 -8.66 7.30
C VAL A 403 8.89 -7.35 7.80
N TYR A 404 8.44 -6.26 7.19
CA TYR A 404 8.83 -4.92 7.56
C TYR A 404 7.66 -4.23 8.23
N VAL A 405 7.92 -3.69 9.42
CA VAL A 405 6.89 -3.12 10.29
C VAL A 405 7.26 -1.70 10.62
N GLY A 406 6.30 -0.79 10.42
CA GLY A 406 6.48 0.65 10.58
C GLY A 406 5.37 1.24 11.43
N GLY A 407 5.73 2.09 12.37
CA GLY A 407 4.79 2.61 13.36
C GLY A 407 5.41 3.60 14.33
N TYR A 408 4.80 3.73 15.51
CA TYR A 408 5.20 4.65 16.58
C TYR A 408 5.89 3.93 17.76
N PHE A 409 6.62 2.83 17.51
CA PHE A 409 7.26 2.00 18.54
C PHE A 409 8.76 2.32 18.75
N TYR A 410 9.33 1.81 19.85
CA TYR A 410 10.72 2.00 20.27
C TYR A 410 11.34 0.72 20.84
N ASN A 411 12.66 0.60 20.73
CA ASN A 411 13.51 -0.38 21.39
C ASN A 411 12.99 -1.80 21.22
N VAL A 412 12.79 -2.24 19.97
CA VAL A 412 12.29 -3.60 19.67
C VAL A 412 13.14 -4.63 20.39
N ASN A 413 12.51 -5.63 20.98
CA ASN A 413 13.24 -6.68 21.68
C ASN A 413 13.35 -7.96 20.85
N ASN A 414 14.53 -8.57 20.90
CA ASN A 414 14.80 -9.88 20.32
C ASN A 414 15.27 -10.88 21.41
N GLY A 415 14.35 -11.74 21.87
CA GLY A 415 14.64 -12.79 22.84
C GLY A 415 15.20 -12.28 24.18
N GLY A 416 14.76 -11.12 24.66
CA GLY A 416 15.31 -10.51 25.89
C GLY A 416 16.40 -9.48 25.68
N THR A 417 16.92 -9.42 24.47
CA THR A 417 17.89 -8.41 24.11
C THR A 417 17.16 -7.22 23.53
N LYS A 418 17.18 -6.09 24.25
CA LYS A 418 16.75 -4.81 23.69
C LYS A 418 17.61 -4.48 22.49
N LEU A 419 17.02 -4.43 21.32
CA LEU A 419 17.60 -3.82 20.15
C LEU A 419 17.24 -2.34 20.22
N GLY A 420 17.96 -1.57 21.03
CA GLY A 420 17.69 -0.15 21.12
C GLY A 420 17.78 0.53 19.74
N ALA A 421 18.58 -0.06 18.84
CA ALA A 421 18.69 0.31 17.43
C ALA A 421 17.41 0.14 16.57
N ALA A 422 16.37 -0.51 17.07
CA ALA A 422 15.12 -0.75 16.35
C ALA A 422 13.99 0.13 16.89
N ASP A 423 14.06 1.44 16.63
CA ASP A 423 12.94 2.37 16.85
C ASP A 423 12.21 2.61 15.53
N TYR A 424 10.87 2.65 15.57
CA TYR A 424 9.91 3.02 14.50
C TYR A 424 9.87 2.14 13.24
N ILE A 425 10.95 1.41 12.96
CA ILE A 425 11.09 0.45 11.85
C ILE A 425 11.88 -0.77 12.33
N ALA A 426 11.39 -1.96 11.98
CA ALA A 426 12.10 -3.19 12.28
C ALA A 426 11.83 -4.25 11.19
N LYS A 427 12.79 -5.16 11.02
CA LYS A 427 12.70 -6.30 10.12
C LYS A 427 12.63 -7.58 10.94
N TRP A 428 11.63 -8.39 10.63
CA TRP A 428 11.54 -9.78 11.06
C TRP A 428 11.93 -10.68 9.90
N ASP A 429 12.93 -11.54 10.09
CA ASP A 429 13.42 -12.47 9.05
C ASP A 429 12.78 -13.88 9.12
N GLY A 430 11.81 -14.05 10.03
CA GLY A 430 11.20 -15.33 10.35
C GLY A 430 11.67 -15.92 11.68
N THR A 431 12.83 -15.48 12.20
CA THR A 431 13.41 -16.00 13.45
C THR A 431 13.79 -14.89 14.42
N ASP A 432 14.44 -13.84 13.93
CA ASP A 432 15.02 -12.79 14.75
C ASP A 432 14.55 -11.41 14.26
N TRP A 433 14.33 -10.51 15.22
CA TRP A 433 14.27 -9.09 14.90
C TRP A 433 15.66 -8.58 14.60
N SER A 434 15.72 -7.75 13.57
CA SER A 434 16.86 -6.90 13.31
C SER A 434 16.39 -5.45 13.23
N ALA A 435 17.18 -4.59 13.86
CA ALA A 435 17.15 -3.18 13.55
C ALA A 435 17.58 -3.00 12.10
N LEU A 436 16.92 -2.08 11.40
CA LEU A 436 17.49 -1.50 10.21
C LEU A 436 18.36 -0.34 10.72
N GLY A 437 19.68 -0.49 10.73
CA GLY A 437 20.64 0.52 11.20
C GLY A 437 20.67 0.76 12.71
N SER A 438 21.49 1.71 13.18
CA SER A 438 21.55 2.18 14.59
C SER A 438 22.10 3.59 14.68
N ASN A 439 21.85 4.30 15.79
CA ASN A 439 22.42 5.63 16.01
C ASN A 439 23.85 5.67 16.58
N GLY A 440 24.52 4.52 16.75
CA GLY A 440 25.84 4.39 17.38
C GLY A 440 25.89 4.68 18.88
N ALA A 441 24.84 5.25 19.47
CA ALA A 441 24.62 5.36 20.91
C ALA A 441 23.78 4.20 21.47
N GLY A 442 23.29 3.33 20.58
CA GLY A 442 22.48 2.17 20.93
C GLY A 442 20.97 2.37 20.74
N ASP A 443 20.53 3.50 20.17
CA ASP A 443 19.11 3.76 19.82
C ASP A 443 18.85 3.68 18.30
N GLY A 444 17.59 3.83 17.92
CA GLY A 444 17.06 3.72 16.57
C GLY A 444 17.75 4.58 15.54
N SER A 445 17.82 4.06 14.31
CA SER A 445 18.18 4.87 13.15
C SER A 445 17.13 5.94 12.83
N ILE A 446 15.86 5.72 13.18
CA ILE A 446 14.73 6.64 12.94
C ILE A 446 14.30 7.28 14.26
N ASN A 447 13.80 8.53 14.23
CA ASN A 447 13.40 9.30 15.43
C ASN A 447 11.93 9.76 15.48
N ASP A 448 11.07 9.32 14.55
CA ASP A 448 9.62 9.55 14.55
C ASP A 448 8.89 8.47 13.73
N TRP A 449 7.55 8.44 13.79
CA TRP A 449 6.73 7.36 13.22
C TRP A 449 6.90 7.13 11.71
N VAL A 450 6.79 5.85 11.32
CA VAL A 450 6.70 5.39 9.93
C VAL A 450 5.23 5.14 9.56
N ARG A 451 4.77 5.72 8.45
CA ARG A 451 3.36 5.64 7.99
C ARG A 451 3.14 4.73 6.80
N ALA A 452 4.16 4.54 5.98
CA ALA A 452 4.07 3.70 4.80
C ALA A 452 5.41 3.03 4.51
N ILE A 453 5.33 1.80 3.99
CA ILE A 453 6.46 0.97 3.65
C ILE A 453 6.22 0.39 2.26
N ALA A 454 7.27 0.38 1.44
CA ALA A 454 7.30 -0.41 0.23
C ALA A 454 8.60 -1.21 0.16
N VAL A 455 8.55 -2.36 -0.51
CA VAL A 455 9.68 -3.28 -0.66
C VAL A 455 9.87 -3.59 -2.13
N SER A 456 11.14 -3.66 -2.56
CA SER A 456 11.50 -4.11 -3.90
C SER A 456 12.85 -4.82 -3.87
N GLY A 457 12.83 -6.11 -4.23
CA GLY A 457 13.97 -6.99 -4.02
C GLY A 457 14.38 -7.00 -2.54
N SER A 458 15.65 -6.69 -2.26
CA SER A 458 16.19 -6.54 -0.91
C SER A 458 16.04 -5.12 -0.33
N ASN A 459 15.61 -4.15 -1.15
CA ASN A 459 15.52 -2.76 -0.73
C ASN A 459 14.21 -2.49 -0.01
N VAL A 460 14.30 -1.79 1.11
CA VAL A 460 13.15 -1.33 1.91
C VAL A 460 13.11 0.16 1.87
N TYR A 461 11.90 0.67 1.71
CA TYR A 461 11.66 2.07 1.62
C TYR A 461 10.61 2.46 2.62
N VAL A 462 10.95 3.46 3.41
CA VAL A 462 10.12 3.93 4.51
C VAL A 462 9.87 5.41 4.35
N GLY A 463 8.73 5.85 4.83
CA GLY A 463 8.58 7.24 5.19
C GLY A 463 7.47 7.48 6.20
N GLY A 464 7.47 8.68 6.72
CA GLY A 464 6.62 9.11 7.80
C GLY A 464 7.02 10.52 8.22
N ASN A 465 7.20 10.77 9.52
CA ASN A 465 7.46 12.14 10.01
C ASN A 465 8.86 12.31 10.63
N PHE A 466 9.77 11.37 10.39
CA PHE A 466 11.11 11.37 11.01
C PHE A 466 12.06 12.39 10.41
N LYS A 467 13.13 12.72 11.14
CA LYS A 467 14.19 13.65 10.74
C LYS A 467 15.57 13.12 11.10
N ASP A 468 16.60 13.54 10.39
CA ASP A 468 18.00 13.34 10.76
C ASP A 468 18.29 11.89 11.19
N MET A 469 17.94 10.90 10.35
CA MET A 469 18.16 9.49 10.68
C MET A 469 19.63 9.20 10.95
N ASN A 470 19.95 8.01 11.42
CA ASN A 470 21.33 7.62 11.70
C ASN A 470 21.71 6.27 11.08
N ASN A 471 22.94 6.21 10.57
CA ASN A 471 23.57 5.00 10.09
C ASN A 471 24.89 4.72 10.84
N GLY A 472 24.83 3.86 11.85
CA GLY A 472 26.00 3.33 12.56
C GLY A 472 26.77 4.35 13.40
N GLY A 473 26.10 5.36 13.96
CA GLY A 473 26.74 6.48 14.67
C GLY A 473 26.89 7.75 13.84
N THR A 474 26.65 7.64 12.54
CA THR A 474 26.69 8.78 11.61
C THR A 474 25.27 9.30 11.43
N VAL A 475 25.00 10.50 11.94
CA VAL A 475 23.75 11.19 11.64
C VAL A 475 23.72 11.49 10.14
N LEU A 476 22.75 10.88 9.47
CA LEU A 476 22.28 11.22 8.14
C LEU A 476 21.33 12.40 8.31
N ASN A 477 21.89 13.60 8.48
CA ASN A 477 21.11 14.85 8.52
C ASN A 477 20.29 15.05 7.21
N GLU A 478 20.59 14.21 6.22
CA GLU A 478 19.98 14.18 4.91
C GLU A 478 18.78 13.24 4.81
N ALA A 479 18.37 12.51 5.85
CA ALA A 479 17.32 11.49 5.78
C ALA A 479 16.01 11.90 6.51
N ASP A 480 15.45 13.07 6.18
CA ASP A 480 14.14 13.48 6.70
C ASP A 480 12.98 12.86 5.91
N ASN A 481 12.02 12.31 6.63
CA ASN A 481 10.71 11.75 6.26
C ASN A 481 10.70 10.63 5.21
N ILE A 482 11.84 10.32 4.59
CA ILE A 482 12.02 9.16 3.71
C ILE A 482 13.46 8.63 3.75
N ALA A 483 13.60 7.32 3.63
CA ALA A 483 14.90 6.69 3.46
C ALA A 483 14.84 5.32 2.80
N LYS A 484 16.01 4.85 2.35
CA LYS A 484 16.21 3.53 1.79
C LYS A 484 17.17 2.72 2.65
N TRP A 485 16.75 1.51 2.94
CA TRP A 485 17.60 0.45 3.47
C TRP A 485 17.96 -0.50 2.33
N ASP A 486 19.25 -0.75 2.12
CA ASP A 486 19.74 -1.66 1.07
C ASP A 486 20.00 -3.10 1.54
N GLY A 487 19.75 -3.38 2.81
CA GLY A 487 20.09 -4.63 3.49
C GLY A 487 21.19 -4.46 4.54
N THR A 488 21.98 -3.40 4.45
CA THR A 488 23.16 -3.15 5.28
C THR A 488 23.21 -1.76 5.86
N ASP A 489 22.93 -0.75 5.05
CA ASP A 489 23.09 0.65 5.43
C ASP A 489 21.82 1.44 5.09
N TRP A 490 21.49 2.38 5.98
CA TRP A 490 20.57 3.44 5.60
C TRP A 490 21.27 4.40 4.67
N SER A 491 20.58 4.70 3.58
CA SER A 491 20.90 5.83 2.74
C SER A 491 19.73 6.80 2.79
N ALA A 492 20.07 8.06 2.99
CA ALA A 492 19.20 9.12 2.54
C ALA A 492 18.97 8.94 1.05
N LEU A 493 17.74 9.16 0.62
CA LEU A 493 17.40 9.05 -0.78
C LEU A 493 17.80 10.34 -1.55
N GLY A 494 18.22 11.40 -0.83
CA GLY A 494 19.10 12.46 -1.34
C GLY A 494 19.77 13.29 -0.21
N SER A 495 20.48 14.40 -0.51
CA SER A 495 21.38 15.13 0.44
C SER A 495 21.54 16.62 0.13
N ASN A 496 21.72 17.53 1.10
CA ASN A 496 21.89 19.00 0.85
C ASN A 496 23.28 19.51 1.17
N GLY A 497 24.15 18.69 1.76
CA GLY A 497 25.41 19.20 2.31
C GLY A 497 25.23 20.36 3.32
N ALA A 498 24.01 20.56 3.84
CA ALA A 498 23.60 21.66 4.72
C ALA A 498 22.89 21.18 6.00
N GLY A 499 22.52 19.90 6.08
CA GLY A 499 22.01 19.24 7.28
C GLY A 499 20.49 19.36 7.56
N ASP A 500 19.69 19.77 6.59
CA ASP A 500 18.23 19.49 6.48
C ASP A 500 17.95 18.27 5.56
N GLY A 501 16.99 17.41 5.86
CA GLY A 501 16.91 16.08 5.24
C GLY A 501 16.30 15.96 3.84
N SER A 502 16.00 14.72 3.42
CA SER A 502 15.56 14.34 2.07
C SER A 502 14.22 14.95 1.70
N LEU A 503 13.31 15.11 2.67
CA LEU A 503 12.01 15.79 2.57
C LEU A 503 11.83 16.67 3.81
N ASN A 504 11.22 17.85 3.73
CA ASN A 504 11.08 18.73 4.91
C ASN A 504 9.71 18.68 5.66
N ASP A 505 8.80 17.79 5.26
CA ASP A 505 7.53 17.52 5.97
C ASP A 505 7.04 16.06 5.69
N TRP A 506 5.89 15.69 6.24
CA TRP A 506 5.44 14.30 6.37
C TRP A 506 5.33 13.53 5.05
N MET A 507 5.66 12.24 5.06
CA MET A 507 5.37 11.31 3.95
C MET A 507 4.15 10.43 4.31
N ARG A 508 3.20 10.28 3.38
CA ARG A 508 1.93 9.56 3.60
C ARG A 508 1.78 8.29 2.78
N ALA A 509 2.36 8.23 1.59
CA ALA A 509 2.25 7.08 0.69
C ALA A 509 3.55 6.85 -0.06
N ILE A 510 3.90 5.58 -0.24
CA ILE A 510 5.10 5.17 -0.96
C ILE A 510 4.78 4.01 -1.89
N ALA A 511 5.43 3.97 -3.05
CA ALA A 511 5.34 2.84 -3.95
C ALA A 511 6.66 2.63 -4.67
N VAL A 512 6.91 1.40 -5.09
CA VAL A 512 8.05 1.04 -5.93
C VAL A 512 7.55 0.71 -7.33
N GLY A 513 8.18 1.33 -8.33
CA GLY A 513 8.07 0.98 -9.74
C GLY A 513 9.41 0.48 -10.29
N PRO A 514 9.50 0.13 -11.58
CA PRO A 514 10.73 -0.39 -12.15
C PRO A 514 11.79 0.70 -12.26
N GLY A 515 12.85 0.55 -11.48
CA GLY A 515 14.00 1.46 -11.47
C GLY A 515 13.83 2.68 -10.58
N ALA A 516 12.70 2.84 -9.87
CA ALA A 516 12.54 3.93 -8.92
C ALA A 516 11.58 3.68 -7.76
N LEU A 517 11.85 4.43 -6.69
CA LEU A 517 11.00 4.59 -5.52
C LEU A 517 10.31 5.94 -5.57
N TYR A 518 9.08 5.97 -5.08
CA TYR A 518 8.26 7.17 -5.15
C TYR A 518 7.53 7.45 -3.86
N ALA A 519 7.57 8.71 -3.45
CA ALA A 519 7.00 9.17 -2.20
C ALA A 519 5.99 10.28 -2.47
N GLY A 520 4.88 10.26 -1.73
CA GLY A 520 3.88 11.32 -1.69
C GLY A 520 3.58 11.74 -0.25
N GLY A 521 3.43 13.04 0.01
CA GLY A 521 3.34 13.57 1.36
C GLY A 521 2.96 15.05 1.47
N ASP A 522 3.25 15.68 2.60
CA ASP A 522 2.99 17.08 2.91
C ASP A 522 4.25 17.97 2.73
N PHE A 523 5.40 17.38 2.35
CA PHE A 523 6.69 18.10 2.21
C PHE A 523 6.67 19.23 1.18
N ILE A 524 7.55 20.20 1.33
CA ILE A 524 7.67 21.38 0.47
C ILE A 524 9.11 21.62 -0.02
N ASN A 525 10.02 20.66 0.15
CA ASN A 525 11.39 20.63 -0.41
C ASN A 525 11.88 19.18 -0.43
N VAL A 526 12.59 18.81 -1.49
CA VAL A 526 13.42 17.58 -1.59
C VAL A 526 14.87 18.01 -1.59
N ASN A 527 15.75 17.05 -1.41
CA ASN A 527 17.16 17.31 -1.29
C ASN A 527 17.98 16.31 -2.11
N ASN A 528 19.00 16.75 -2.87
CA ASN A 528 19.79 15.86 -3.75
C ASN A 528 21.28 16.24 -3.80
N ASN A 529 22.12 15.43 -3.15
CA ASN A 529 23.58 15.53 -3.06
C ASN A 529 24.22 16.94 -2.93
N GLY A 530 23.97 17.68 -1.86
CA GLY A 530 24.55 19.02 -1.64
C GLY A 530 23.65 20.18 -2.07
N VAL A 531 22.52 19.88 -2.70
CA VAL A 531 21.65 20.89 -3.31
C VAL A 531 20.28 20.76 -2.65
N VAL A 532 19.95 21.73 -1.77
CA VAL A 532 18.54 21.95 -1.44
C VAL A 532 17.84 22.24 -2.74
N LEU A 533 16.81 21.49 -2.99
CA LEU A 533 15.98 21.64 -4.15
C LEU A 533 14.78 22.45 -3.68
N PRO A 534 14.89 23.80 -3.61
CA PRO A 534 13.73 24.60 -3.30
C PRO A 534 12.68 24.20 -4.31
N TYR A 535 11.46 23.95 -3.86
CA TYR A 535 10.39 23.55 -4.75
C TYR A 535 10.52 22.11 -5.30
N ALA A 536 10.70 21.15 -4.40
CA ALA A 536 10.38 19.76 -4.68
C ALA A 536 9.38 19.37 -3.61
N ASP A 537 8.16 19.74 -3.85
CA ASP A 537 7.10 19.69 -2.87
C ASP A 537 6.41 18.35 -3.06
N ARG A 538 5.75 17.85 -2.02
CA ARG A 538 4.77 16.75 -1.83
C ARG A 538 4.98 15.44 -2.59
N VAL A 539 5.99 15.33 -3.44
CA VAL A 539 6.38 14.22 -4.31
C VAL A 539 7.89 14.16 -4.56
N ALA A 540 8.45 12.95 -4.41
CA ALA A 540 9.87 12.68 -4.65
C ALA A 540 10.06 11.30 -5.30
N ALA A 541 11.04 11.19 -6.20
CA ALA A 541 11.43 9.96 -6.86
C ALA A 541 12.92 9.80 -6.71
N TYR A 542 13.28 8.55 -6.54
CA TYR A 542 14.63 8.15 -6.25
C TYR A 542 14.95 6.97 -7.15
N GLY A 543 15.95 7.15 -8.03
CA GLY A 543 16.46 6.07 -8.85
C GLY A 543 16.97 4.94 -7.95
N ILE A 544 16.47 3.73 -8.17
CA ILE A 544 16.85 2.55 -7.40
C ILE A 544 17.22 1.44 -8.38
N ASP A 545 18.24 0.66 -8.04
CA ASP A 545 18.50 -0.57 -8.76
C ASP A 545 17.49 -1.63 -8.34
N VAL A 546 16.75 -2.15 -9.31
CA VAL A 546 15.78 -3.25 -9.15
C VAL A 546 16.15 -4.44 -10.04
N SER A 547 17.29 -4.37 -10.74
CA SER A 547 17.77 -5.47 -11.58
C SER A 547 18.40 -6.52 -10.68
N ALA A 548 18.03 -7.78 -10.88
CA ALA A 548 18.72 -8.86 -10.18
C ALA A 548 20.11 -9.07 -10.81
N PRO A 549 21.17 -9.24 -10.00
CA PRO A 549 22.48 -9.57 -10.52
C PRO A 549 22.45 -10.92 -11.25
N THR A 550 23.06 -10.96 -12.43
CA THR A 550 23.21 -12.18 -13.25
C THR A 550 24.68 -12.56 -13.38
N VAL A 551 24.95 -13.86 -13.51
CA VAL A 551 26.31 -14.32 -13.81
C VAL A 551 26.63 -14.03 -15.27
N VAL A 552 27.57 -13.11 -15.51
CA VAL A 552 28.06 -12.74 -16.84
C VAL A 552 29.00 -13.80 -17.38
N SER A 553 29.86 -14.36 -16.53
CA SER A 553 30.78 -15.41 -16.96
C SER A 553 31.23 -16.31 -15.81
N ILE A 554 31.55 -17.56 -16.16
CA ILE A 554 32.28 -18.51 -15.32
C ILE A 554 33.44 -19.03 -16.15
N THR A 555 34.65 -18.63 -15.79
CA THR A 555 35.87 -18.99 -16.53
C THR A 555 36.82 -19.77 -15.65
N ARG A 556 37.54 -20.73 -16.24
CA ARG A 556 38.55 -21.48 -15.51
C ARG A 556 39.78 -20.57 -15.32
N ALA A 557 40.16 -20.29 -14.07
CA ALA A 557 41.32 -19.47 -13.74
C ALA A 557 42.63 -20.28 -13.77
N ASP A 558 42.55 -21.53 -13.34
CA ASP A 558 43.71 -22.43 -13.34
C ASP A 558 43.94 -23.08 -14.72
N ALA A 559 45.12 -23.70 -14.88
CA ALA A 559 45.45 -24.48 -16.07
C ALA A 559 44.37 -25.53 -16.40
N ASN A 560 44.07 -25.66 -17.69
CA ASN A 560 43.14 -26.66 -18.22
C ASN A 560 43.78 -27.36 -19.43
N PRO A 561 44.10 -28.68 -19.35
CA PRO A 561 43.84 -29.59 -18.24
C PRO A 561 44.78 -29.38 -17.05
N THR A 562 44.43 -29.92 -15.86
CA THR A 562 45.25 -29.92 -14.65
C THR A 562 45.18 -31.27 -13.91
N SER A 563 46.22 -31.59 -13.14
CA SER A 563 46.27 -32.72 -12.19
C SER A 563 46.20 -32.26 -10.73
N ALA A 564 45.91 -30.98 -10.48
CA ALA A 564 45.80 -30.43 -9.13
C ALA A 564 44.54 -30.94 -8.41
N LEU A 565 44.59 -31.02 -7.07
CA LEU A 565 43.46 -31.44 -6.23
C LEU A 565 42.34 -30.39 -6.14
N SER A 566 42.62 -29.16 -6.57
CA SER A 566 41.67 -28.06 -6.62
C SER A 566 41.76 -27.33 -7.96
N ALA A 567 40.68 -26.63 -8.27
CA ALA A 567 40.38 -25.95 -9.51
C ALA A 567 39.69 -24.61 -9.21
N ASN A 568 40.33 -23.50 -9.53
CA ASN A 568 39.75 -22.18 -9.36
C ASN A 568 39.00 -21.75 -10.63
N PHE A 569 37.81 -21.19 -10.42
CA PHE A 569 36.99 -20.53 -11.42
C PHE A 569 36.81 -19.07 -11.04
N THR A 570 36.91 -18.17 -12.02
CA THR A 570 36.53 -16.77 -11.88
C THR A 570 35.09 -16.62 -12.33
N VAL A 571 34.22 -16.18 -11.41
CA VAL A 571 32.82 -15.84 -11.65
C VAL A 571 32.67 -14.33 -11.65
N THR A 572 32.05 -13.77 -12.68
CA THR A 572 31.80 -12.33 -12.81
C THR A 572 30.30 -12.07 -12.90
N PHE A 573 29.80 -11.14 -12.11
CA PHE A 573 28.40 -10.72 -12.06
C PHE A 573 28.13 -9.45 -12.89
N SER A 574 26.86 -9.24 -13.24
CA SER A 574 26.40 -8.09 -14.05
C SER A 574 26.40 -6.76 -13.31
N GLU A 575 26.59 -6.81 -12.00
CA GLU A 575 26.66 -5.68 -11.06
C GLU A 575 27.36 -6.13 -9.77
N ASP A 576 27.53 -5.20 -8.84
CA ASP A 576 28.11 -5.48 -7.53
C ASP A 576 27.17 -6.41 -6.75
N VAL A 577 27.71 -7.44 -6.11
CA VAL A 577 26.94 -8.41 -5.34
C VAL A 577 27.52 -8.56 -3.94
N THR A 578 26.64 -8.78 -2.97
CA THR A 578 27.01 -9.03 -1.58
C THR A 578 26.48 -10.39 -1.13
N GLY A 579 27.04 -10.94 -0.05
CA GLY A 579 26.56 -12.21 0.52
C GLY A 579 26.90 -13.49 -0.26
N VAL A 580 27.60 -13.40 -1.39
CA VAL A 580 27.93 -14.59 -2.22
C VAL A 580 28.82 -15.59 -1.47
N ASP A 581 28.33 -16.81 -1.28
CA ASP A 581 28.99 -17.88 -0.55
C ASP A 581 28.94 -19.24 -1.28
N GLN A 582 29.37 -20.32 -0.61
CA GLN A 582 29.47 -21.65 -1.22
C GLN A 582 28.11 -22.26 -1.58
N SER A 583 27.05 -21.88 -0.88
CA SER A 583 25.68 -22.39 -1.09
C SER A 583 25.06 -21.87 -2.38
N ASP A 584 25.55 -20.76 -2.92
CA ASP A 584 25.10 -20.16 -4.18
C ASP A 584 25.57 -20.95 -5.42
N PHE A 585 26.50 -21.90 -5.26
CA PHE A 585 27.10 -22.63 -6.38
C PHE A 585 26.80 -24.13 -6.32
N THR A 586 26.23 -24.65 -7.41
CA THR A 586 26.08 -26.09 -7.64
C THR A 586 27.01 -26.58 -8.72
N LEU A 587 27.77 -27.65 -8.45
CA LEU A 587 28.70 -28.25 -9.40
C LEU A 587 27.99 -29.27 -10.30
N THR A 588 28.11 -29.07 -11.61
CA THR A 588 27.66 -30.05 -12.61
C THR A 588 28.87 -30.85 -13.12
N LYS A 589 28.82 -32.18 -13.00
CA LYS A 589 29.89 -33.06 -13.46
C LYS A 589 29.60 -33.68 -14.83
N THR A 590 30.66 -34.03 -15.53
CA THR A 590 30.62 -34.98 -16.65
C THR A 590 31.54 -36.17 -16.31
N GLY A 591 31.09 -37.41 -16.57
CA GLY A 591 31.81 -38.63 -16.20
C GLY A 591 31.57 -39.12 -14.75
N ASN A 592 32.46 -39.99 -14.26
CA ASN A 592 32.29 -40.75 -13.02
C ASN A 592 32.99 -40.15 -11.78
N LEU A 593 33.27 -38.85 -11.78
CA LEU A 593 33.91 -38.15 -10.66
C LEU A 593 33.09 -38.26 -9.36
N SER A 594 33.78 -38.45 -8.24
CA SER A 594 33.24 -38.54 -6.88
C SER A 594 34.07 -37.71 -5.90
N GLY A 595 33.46 -37.19 -4.83
CA GLY A 595 34.15 -36.39 -3.81
C GLY A 595 34.56 -34.97 -4.25
N PHE A 596 33.91 -34.41 -5.27
CA PHE A 596 34.07 -33.01 -5.66
C PHE A 596 33.07 -32.13 -4.88
N SER A 597 33.50 -30.93 -4.53
CA SER A 597 32.70 -29.94 -3.81
C SER A 597 33.21 -28.54 -4.11
N VAL A 598 32.38 -27.52 -3.89
CA VAL A 598 32.87 -26.15 -3.75
C VAL A 598 33.66 -26.12 -2.44
N ALA A 599 34.89 -25.61 -2.49
CA ALA A 599 35.82 -25.58 -1.36
C ALA A 599 35.84 -24.21 -0.68
N SER A 600 35.76 -23.14 -1.47
CA SER A 600 35.71 -21.77 -0.99
C SER A 600 35.21 -20.84 -2.08
N VAL A 601 34.59 -19.75 -1.66
CA VAL A 601 34.24 -18.60 -2.50
C VAL A 601 34.94 -17.38 -1.89
N THR A 602 35.71 -16.66 -2.71
CA THR A 602 36.52 -15.54 -2.23
C THR A 602 36.34 -14.34 -3.14
N PRO A 603 35.94 -13.16 -2.62
CA PRO A 603 35.79 -11.96 -3.43
C PRO A 603 37.17 -11.51 -3.94
N VAL A 604 37.22 -11.18 -5.23
CA VAL A 604 38.34 -10.48 -5.88
C VAL A 604 38.07 -8.98 -5.84
N ASP A 605 36.84 -8.60 -6.17
CA ASP A 605 36.24 -7.27 -6.01
C ASP A 605 34.72 -7.42 -5.79
N ALA A 606 33.97 -6.32 -5.78
CA ALA A 606 32.52 -6.33 -5.55
C ALA A 606 31.70 -7.09 -6.62
N ARG A 607 32.28 -7.38 -7.80
CA ARG A 607 31.60 -8.01 -8.94
C ARG A 607 32.17 -9.37 -9.30
N THR A 608 33.34 -9.71 -8.76
CA THR A 608 34.16 -10.83 -9.24
C THR A 608 34.58 -11.70 -8.08
N TYR A 609 34.34 -13.01 -8.20
CA TYR A 609 34.64 -14.00 -7.17
C TYR A 609 35.51 -15.12 -7.73
N THR A 610 36.45 -15.58 -6.91
CA THR A 610 37.17 -16.84 -7.15
C THR A 610 36.46 -17.97 -6.42
N VAL A 611 35.98 -18.96 -7.17
CA VAL A 611 35.33 -20.17 -6.67
C VAL A 611 36.31 -21.34 -6.80
N ALA A 612 36.82 -21.82 -5.67
CA ALA A 612 37.70 -22.98 -5.63
C ALA A 612 36.87 -24.26 -5.55
N VAL A 613 37.18 -25.25 -6.39
CA VAL A 613 36.46 -26.52 -6.49
C VAL A 613 37.44 -27.66 -6.26
N THR A 614 37.13 -28.57 -5.33
CA THR A 614 37.87 -29.83 -5.22
C THR A 614 37.52 -30.72 -6.42
N VAL A 615 38.52 -31.22 -7.14
CA VAL A 615 38.28 -31.99 -8.38
C VAL A 615 37.79 -33.42 -8.11
N GLY A 616 37.89 -33.90 -6.86
CA GLY A 616 37.53 -35.26 -6.46
C GLY A 616 38.44 -36.34 -7.05
N SER A 617 37.92 -37.57 -7.15
CA SER A 617 38.57 -38.73 -7.77
C SER A 617 37.61 -39.40 -8.77
N GLY A 618 38.13 -39.93 -9.88
CA GLY A 618 37.31 -40.49 -10.97
C GLY A 618 38.01 -41.54 -11.81
#